data_AF-A0A1C6NNM1-F1
#
_entry.id   AF-A0A1C6NNM1-F1
#
_cell.length_a   1.000
_cell.length_b   1.000
_cell.length_c   1.000
_cell.angle_alpha   90.00
_cell.angle_beta   90.00
_cell.angle_gamma   90.00
#
_symmetry.space_group_name_H-M   'P 1'
#
loop_
_entity.id
_entity.type
_entity.pdbx_description
1 polymer ?
#
loop_
_entity_poly.entity_id
_entity_poly.type
_entity_poly.pdbx_seq_one_letter_code
_entity_poly.pdbx_strand_id
1 'polypeptide(L)'
;MWKWPDWCDDHGVANGWYVTRIRGCGVWGYELIVRDSRGRELGRINYLAVGYEHSARDGKRWAYQMALLEVRRSGGAAVAGTKAAGKAKCRKKCKIASGSFPSQSISATKSPYGQFYIDTTINTSRRGQQGSGRGVISWRMTNPRWGSSNSAEVSTSDVRCDTALPGRTRQVGCVNPGYIPEMVYSKTGPYPELAQHIAYAQDEKNLPGKHRTTRYLTRLTDGTKQDRNRNKACPTSRPRPTGKSCDEYPFASTWQGAATGRDGFSWRMIDEGQNRKGGNALNGFFTYNRIIEADRYLVWIKP
;
A
#
# COMPACT_ATOMS: atom_id res chain seq x y z
N MET A 1 -9.31 10.43 19.32
CA MET A 1 -8.44 9.52 18.56
C MET A 1 -9.33 8.68 17.66
N TRP A 2 -9.05 8.59 16.36
CA TRP A 2 -9.72 7.57 15.53
C TRP A 2 -9.19 6.21 15.98
N LYS A 3 -10.08 5.26 16.26
CA LYS A 3 -9.66 3.88 16.54
C LYS A 3 -8.93 3.37 15.31
N TRP A 4 -7.67 2.91 15.45
CA TRP A 4 -7.01 2.22 14.35
C TRP A 4 -7.72 0.89 14.10
N PRO A 5 -7.66 0.34 12.89
CA PRO A 5 -8.36 -0.90 12.56
C PRO A 5 -7.87 -2.07 13.41
N ASP A 6 -8.76 -3.00 13.75
CA ASP A 6 -8.44 -4.18 14.57
C ASP A 6 -7.31 -5.05 13.95
N TRP A 7 -7.19 -5.07 12.62
CA TRP A 7 -6.10 -5.77 11.92
C TRP A 7 -4.70 -5.22 12.22
N CYS A 8 -4.60 -4.02 12.82
CA CYS A 8 -3.32 -3.52 13.31
C CYS A 8 -2.80 -4.37 14.48
N ASP A 9 -3.72 -4.81 15.34
CA ASP A 9 -3.41 -5.58 16.55
C ASP A 9 -3.11 -7.05 16.20
N ASP A 10 -3.76 -7.60 15.17
CA ASP A 10 -3.57 -8.97 14.67
C ASP A 10 -2.12 -9.29 14.29
N HIS A 11 -1.33 -8.27 13.94
CA HIS A 11 0.06 -8.42 13.53
C HIS A 11 1.08 -8.26 14.67
N GLY A 12 0.66 -7.76 15.85
CA GLY A 12 1.52 -7.56 17.01
C GLY A 12 2.73 -6.66 16.75
N VAL A 13 3.77 -6.79 17.58
CA VAL A 13 5.01 -5.99 17.51
C VAL A 13 5.95 -6.54 16.44
N ALA A 14 5.68 -6.21 15.18
CA ALA A 14 6.49 -6.65 14.05
C ALA A 14 7.66 -5.71 13.69
N ASN A 15 7.70 -4.51 14.31
CA ASN A 15 8.64 -3.44 13.97
C ASN A 15 8.64 -3.06 12.47
N GLY A 16 7.49 -3.24 11.80
CA GLY A 16 7.31 -3.01 10.38
C GLY A 16 5.89 -2.55 10.05
N TRP A 17 5.69 -2.14 8.80
CA TRP A 17 4.39 -1.73 8.29
C TRP A 17 3.68 -2.87 7.57
N TYR A 18 2.41 -3.06 7.90
CA TYR A 18 1.45 -3.82 7.13
C TYR A 18 0.58 -2.85 6.35
N VAL A 19 0.52 -3.03 5.04
CA VAL A 19 -0.14 -2.08 4.14
C VAL A 19 -1.23 -2.75 3.33
N THR A 20 -2.33 -2.04 3.17
CA THR A 20 -3.25 -2.20 2.05
C THR A 20 -2.99 -1.09 1.05
N ARG A 21 -3.71 -1.06 -0.08
CA ARG A 21 -3.52 -0.03 -1.10
C ARG A 21 -3.71 1.41 -0.61
N ILE A 22 -4.47 1.64 0.47
CA ILE A 22 -4.80 2.99 0.98
C ILE A 22 -4.67 3.14 2.50
N ARG A 23 -4.15 2.12 3.19
CA ARG A 23 -3.94 2.16 4.64
C ARG A 23 -2.64 1.46 4.98
N GLY A 24 -2.01 1.87 6.06
CA GLY A 24 -0.87 1.21 6.67
C GLY A 24 -1.06 1.16 8.18
N CYS A 25 -0.62 0.09 8.83
CA CYS A 25 -0.50 0.03 10.28
C CYS A 25 0.80 -0.67 10.69
N GLY A 26 1.35 -0.28 11.84
CA GLY A 26 2.52 -0.93 12.39
C GLY A 26 2.66 -0.65 13.88
N VAL A 27 3.31 -1.58 14.57
CA VAL A 27 3.56 -1.51 16.01
C VAL A 27 5.04 -1.74 16.27
N TRP A 28 5.65 -0.82 17.01
CA TRP A 28 7.08 -0.85 17.36
C TRP A 28 7.27 -0.84 18.88
N GLY A 29 8.21 -1.66 19.37
CA GLY A 29 8.61 -1.64 20.77
C GLY A 29 9.65 -0.56 21.04
N TYR A 30 9.46 0.21 22.12
CA TYR A 30 10.39 1.22 22.57
C TYR A 30 10.58 1.18 24.10
N GLU A 31 11.72 1.69 24.54
CA GLU A 31 12.02 1.88 25.96
C GLU A 31 12.52 3.30 26.23
N LEU A 32 12.07 3.87 27.34
CA LEU A 32 12.71 5.00 28.01
C LEU A 32 13.42 4.46 29.23
N ILE A 33 14.74 4.65 29.32
CA ILE A 33 15.53 4.35 30.52
C ILE A 33 16.10 5.65 31.06
N VAL A 34 15.82 5.95 32.32
CA VAL A 34 16.40 7.09 33.05
C VAL A 34 17.59 6.57 33.84
N ARG A 35 18.76 7.18 33.65
CA ARG A 35 20.00 6.83 34.37
C ARG A 35 20.55 8.03 35.12
N ASP A 36 21.23 7.79 36.23
CA ASP A 36 22.03 8.81 36.90
C ASP A 36 23.35 9.07 36.15
N SER A 37 24.14 10.03 36.63
CA SER A 37 25.44 10.39 36.05
C SER A 37 26.48 9.27 36.12
N ARG A 38 26.25 8.23 36.95
CA ARG A 38 27.10 7.04 37.07
C ARG A 38 26.57 5.87 36.22
N GLY A 39 25.52 6.09 35.43
CA GLY A 39 24.91 5.09 34.54
C GLY A 39 23.92 4.13 35.23
N ARG A 40 23.63 4.31 36.52
CA ARG A 40 22.67 3.45 37.25
C ARG A 40 21.25 3.77 36.83
N GLU A 41 20.43 2.76 36.59
CA GLU A 41 19.03 2.91 36.20
C GLU A 41 18.17 3.40 37.37
N LEU A 42 17.52 4.55 37.19
CA LEU A 42 16.60 5.15 38.16
C LEU A 42 15.14 4.78 37.84
N GLY A 43 14.82 4.51 36.58
CA GLY A 43 13.49 4.07 36.18
C GLY A 43 13.36 3.80 34.69
N ARG A 44 12.27 3.13 34.33
CA ARG A 44 12.02 2.66 32.96
C ARG A 44 10.56 2.75 32.59
N ILE A 45 10.28 3.06 31.32
CA ILE A 45 8.97 2.90 30.70
C ILE A 45 9.17 2.09 29.42
N ASN A 46 8.59 0.90 29.36
CA ASN A 46 8.43 0.14 28.13
C ASN A 46 7.09 0.52 27.50
N TYR A 47 7.11 0.87 26.22
CA TYR A 47 5.91 1.31 25.52
C TYR A 47 5.91 0.85 24.07
N LEU A 48 4.72 0.78 23.49
CA LEU A 48 4.51 0.57 22.07
C LEU A 48 4.28 1.90 21.39
N ALA A 49 4.85 2.08 20.21
CA ALA A 49 4.45 3.10 19.26
C ALA A 49 3.54 2.44 18.21
N VAL A 50 2.29 2.88 18.10
CA VAL A 50 1.33 2.39 17.12
C VAL A 50 1.14 3.47 16.06
N GLY A 51 1.57 3.17 14.84
CA GLY A 51 1.47 4.07 13.70
C GLY A 51 0.34 3.65 12.77
N TYR A 52 -0.50 4.60 12.38
CA TYR A 52 -1.58 4.36 11.41
C TYR A 52 -1.53 5.40 10.28
N GLU A 53 -1.42 4.92 9.05
CA GLU A 53 -1.43 5.72 7.82
C GLU A 53 -2.72 5.45 7.05
N HIS A 54 -3.33 6.49 6.50
CA HIS A 54 -4.43 6.33 5.55
C HIS A 54 -4.37 7.39 4.46
N SER A 55 -4.52 6.91 3.23
CA SER A 55 -4.51 7.66 1.98
C SER A 55 -5.81 7.40 1.20
N ALA A 56 -5.91 7.97 -0.01
CA ALA A 56 -7.13 7.90 -0.81
C ALA A 56 -6.80 7.84 -2.30
N ARG A 57 -7.53 7.00 -3.04
CA ARG A 57 -7.34 6.80 -4.49
C ARG A 57 -7.67 8.02 -5.34
N ASP A 58 -8.29 9.02 -4.75
CA ASP A 58 -8.79 10.25 -5.35
C ASP A 58 -8.45 11.50 -4.52
N GLY A 59 -7.52 11.38 -3.57
CA GLY A 59 -7.06 12.48 -2.72
C GLY A 59 -5.59 12.81 -2.94
N LYS A 60 -5.24 14.10 -2.79
CA LYS A 60 -3.84 14.59 -2.75
C LYS A 60 -3.19 14.53 -1.37
N ARG A 61 -3.99 14.19 -0.36
CA ARG A 61 -3.67 14.23 1.06
C ARG A 61 -3.80 12.85 1.65
N TRP A 62 -2.89 12.52 2.56
CA TRP A 62 -2.99 11.36 3.43
C TRP A 62 -2.73 11.80 4.87
N ALA A 63 -3.10 10.96 5.83
CA ALA A 63 -2.83 11.24 7.23
C ALA A 63 -1.92 10.17 7.84
N TYR A 64 -1.18 10.58 8.86
CA TYR A 64 -0.34 9.73 9.67
C TYR A 64 -0.61 10.03 11.15
N GLN A 65 -1.04 9.00 11.87
CA GLN A 65 -1.31 9.01 13.30
C GLN A 65 -0.25 8.21 14.05
N MET A 66 0.03 8.62 15.28
CA MET A 66 0.90 7.92 16.21
C MET A 66 0.26 7.90 17.59
N ALA A 67 0.22 6.74 18.24
CA ALA A 67 -0.15 6.59 19.63
C ALA A 67 0.96 5.88 20.42
N LEU A 68 1.19 6.29 21.65
CA LEU A 68 2.17 5.68 22.55
C LEU A 68 1.43 4.95 23.68
N LEU A 69 1.61 3.63 23.78
CA LEU A 69 0.91 2.77 24.75
C LEU A 69 1.90 2.25 25.78
N GLU A 70 1.72 2.61 27.05
CA GLU A 70 2.54 2.05 28.13
C GLU A 70 2.27 0.55 28.29
N VAL A 71 3.34 -0.25 28.31
CA VAL A 71 3.28 -1.70 28.56
C VAL A 71 3.70 -2.00 30.00
N ARG A 72 4.81 -1.40 30.44
CA ARG A 72 5.37 -1.64 31.78
C ARG A 72 6.17 -0.43 32.25
N ARG A 73 6.16 -0.19 33.56
CA ARG A 73 6.90 0.89 34.23
C ARG A 73 7.64 0.39 35.47
N SER A 74 8.81 0.95 35.74
CA SER A 74 9.59 0.74 36.98
C SER A 74 10.31 2.03 37.41
N GLY A 75 10.78 2.09 38.67
CA GLY A 75 11.49 3.26 39.22
C GLY A 75 10.60 4.34 39.83
N GLY A 76 9.29 4.08 39.94
CA GLY A 76 8.33 4.89 40.70
C GLY A 76 8.42 6.38 40.38
N ALA A 77 8.83 7.17 41.39
CA ALA A 77 8.90 8.61 41.29
C ALA A 77 9.87 9.12 40.20
N ALA A 78 10.89 8.37 39.82
CA ALA A 78 11.87 8.78 38.80
C ALA A 78 11.26 9.00 37.40
N VAL A 79 10.16 8.30 37.10
CA VAL A 79 9.44 8.36 35.83
C VAL A 79 7.98 8.81 35.98
N ALA A 80 7.53 9.09 37.20
CA ALA A 80 6.21 9.64 37.49
C ALA A 80 6.05 11.02 36.84
N GLY A 81 4.87 11.28 36.27
CA GLY A 81 4.58 12.56 35.60
C GLY A 81 5.21 12.75 34.22
N THR A 82 5.84 11.71 33.65
CA THR A 82 6.41 11.76 32.30
C THR A 82 5.33 12.08 31.27
N LYS A 83 5.65 13.01 30.36
CA LYS A 83 4.81 13.40 29.22
C LYS A 83 5.52 13.09 27.91
N ALA A 84 4.78 12.92 26.83
CA ALA A 84 5.31 12.80 25.48
C ALA A 84 4.68 13.86 24.57
N ALA A 85 5.51 14.42 23.68
CA ALA A 85 5.10 15.34 22.64
C ALA A 85 5.88 15.02 21.35
N GLY A 86 5.33 15.40 20.21
CA GLY A 86 5.96 15.10 18.93
C GLY A 86 5.77 16.16 17.86
N LYS A 87 6.46 15.94 16.76
CA LYS A 87 6.39 16.74 15.54
C LYS A 87 6.53 15.82 14.33
N ALA A 88 5.99 16.26 13.20
CA ALA A 88 6.15 15.56 11.93
C ALA A 88 7.03 16.34 10.95
N LYS A 89 7.69 15.59 10.09
CA LYS A 89 8.33 16.08 8.86
C LYS A 89 7.92 15.16 7.70
N CYS A 90 7.99 15.68 6.48
CA CYS A 90 7.91 14.85 5.28
C CYS A 90 9.32 14.61 4.73
N ARG A 91 9.56 13.45 4.13
CA ARG A 91 10.68 13.21 3.20
C ARG A 91 10.15 12.96 1.78
N LYS A 92 10.92 13.38 0.77
CA LYS A 92 10.61 13.29 -0.68
C LYS A 92 9.49 14.27 -1.12
N LYS A 93 8.56 13.85 -1.99
CA LYS A 93 7.59 14.73 -2.67
C LYS A 93 6.33 14.99 -1.84
N CYS A 94 6.49 15.50 -0.62
CA CYS A 94 5.38 15.91 0.23
C CYS A 94 5.71 17.08 1.18
N LYS A 95 4.70 17.54 1.90
CA LYS A 95 4.82 18.52 2.99
C LYS A 95 3.81 18.22 4.10
N ILE A 96 4.14 18.56 5.34
CA ILE A 96 3.17 18.56 6.43
C ILE A 96 2.21 19.73 6.18
N ALA A 97 0.92 19.43 6.05
CA ALA A 97 -0.10 20.43 5.78
C ALA A 97 -0.71 20.97 7.07
N SER A 98 -1.02 20.08 8.02
CA SER A 98 -1.55 20.42 9.33
C SER A 98 -1.38 19.24 10.28
N GLY A 99 -1.62 19.46 11.57
CA GLY A 99 -1.58 18.41 12.57
C GLY A 99 -0.93 18.85 13.87
N SER A 100 -1.02 17.98 14.88
CA SER A 100 -0.38 18.21 16.17
C SER A 100 -0.09 16.90 16.88
N PHE A 101 0.89 16.95 17.77
CA PHE A 101 1.13 15.92 18.78
C PHE A 101 1.49 16.65 20.09
N PRO A 102 0.48 17.15 20.81
CA PRO A 102 0.70 17.98 21.99
C PRO A 102 1.27 17.15 23.14
N SER A 103 1.89 17.86 24.09
CA SER A 103 2.42 17.26 25.33
C SER A 103 1.31 16.63 26.15
N GLN A 104 1.32 15.30 26.27
CA GLN A 104 0.34 14.50 26.99
C GLN A 104 1.02 13.53 27.95
N SER A 105 0.42 13.24 29.09
CA SER A 105 0.94 12.25 30.04
C SER A 105 0.90 10.85 29.44
N ILE A 106 1.95 10.06 29.69
CA ILE A 106 1.95 8.62 29.46
C ILE A 106 1.77 7.88 30.80
N SER A 107 0.80 6.98 30.85
CA SER A 107 0.53 6.08 31.99
C SER A 107 -0.24 4.85 31.51
N ALA A 108 -0.46 3.88 32.39
CA ALA A 108 -1.33 2.72 32.12
C ALA A 108 -2.76 3.09 31.66
N THR A 109 -3.21 4.32 31.90
CA THR A 109 -4.56 4.82 31.54
C THR A 109 -4.53 6.00 30.56
N LYS A 110 -3.34 6.47 30.17
CA LYS A 110 -3.19 7.63 29.28
C LYS A 110 -2.19 7.32 28.18
N SER A 111 -2.66 7.41 26.95
CA SER A 111 -1.89 7.13 25.74
C SER A 111 -1.69 8.41 24.93
N PRO A 112 -0.52 9.06 24.99
CA PRO A 112 -0.21 10.22 24.16
C PRO A 112 -0.40 9.89 22.69
N TYR A 113 -0.97 10.82 21.93
CA TYR A 113 -1.16 10.64 20.50
C TYR A 113 -1.00 11.93 19.69
N GLY A 114 -0.69 11.75 18.42
CA GLY A 114 -0.61 12.82 17.44
C GLY A 114 -1.17 12.40 16.10
N GLN A 115 -1.60 13.40 15.32
CA GLN A 115 -2.07 13.21 13.96
C GLN A 115 -1.57 14.34 13.08
N PHE A 116 -1.06 13.97 11.91
CA PHE A 116 -0.60 14.90 10.89
C PHE A 116 -1.22 14.56 9.55
N TYR A 117 -1.60 15.60 8.81
CA TYR A 117 -2.04 15.53 7.44
C TYR A 117 -0.91 15.98 6.53
N ILE A 118 -0.69 15.22 5.46
CA ILE A 118 0.45 15.34 4.58
C ILE A 118 -0.07 15.53 3.17
N ASP A 119 0.35 16.61 2.51
CA ASP A 119 0.01 16.89 1.12
C ASP A 119 1.17 16.47 0.21
N THR A 120 0.83 15.90 -0.95
CA THR A 120 1.81 15.73 -2.02
C THR A 120 2.29 17.07 -2.57
N THR A 121 3.53 17.10 -3.04
CA THR A 121 4.12 18.27 -3.73
C THR A 121 4.30 18.03 -5.23
N ILE A 122 3.70 16.97 -5.80
CA ILE A 122 3.67 16.80 -7.26
C ILE A 122 2.83 17.91 -7.88
N ASN A 123 3.08 18.22 -9.16
CA ASN A 123 2.26 19.18 -9.87
C ASN A 123 0.92 18.55 -10.27
N THR A 124 -0.09 18.65 -9.40
CA THR A 124 -1.40 18.02 -9.62
C THR A 124 -2.21 18.65 -10.76
N SER A 125 -1.80 19.78 -11.33
CA SER A 125 -2.45 20.37 -12.51
C SER A 125 -1.98 19.75 -13.82
N ARG A 126 -0.81 19.08 -13.83
CA ARG A 126 -0.26 18.39 -14.99
C ARG A 126 -0.67 16.91 -14.99
N ARG A 127 -0.94 16.38 -16.19
CA ARG A 127 -1.22 14.95 -16.42
C ARG A 127 0.04 14.11 -16.24
N GLY A 128 -0.13 12.87 -15.77
CA GLY A 128 0.93 11.87 -15.77
C GLY A 128 2.04 12.14 -14.75
N GLN A 129 1.81 13.04 -13.79
CA GLN A 129 2.78 13.29 -12.73
C GLN A 129 2.75 12.15 -11.71
N GLN A 130 3.89 11.86 -11.11
CA GLN A 130 4.04 10.85 -10.08
C GLN A 130 5.11 11.30 -9.09
N GLY A 131 4.90 10.98 -7.82
CA GLY A 131 5.90 11.20 -6.78
C GLY A 131 5.53 10.46 -5.51
N SER A 132 6.54 9.93 -4.82
CA SER A 132 6.35 9.30 -3.51
C SER A 132 6.78 10.22 -2.39
N GLY A 133 6.04 10.18 -1.29
CA GLY A 133 6.33 10.88 -0.04
C GLY A 133 6.24 9.93 1.14
N ARG A 134 6.96 10.23 2.22
CA ARG A 134 6.82 9.51 3.50
C ARG A 134 6.71 10.50 4.65
N GLY A 135 5.73 10.28 5.52
CA GLY A 135 5.59 11.01 6.77
C GLY A 135 6.54 10.45 7.81
N VAL A 136 7.17 11.31 8.61
CA VAL A 136 8.00 10.90 9.74
C VAL A 136 7.50 11.62 10.97
N ILE A 137 7.01 10.87 11.96
CA ILE A 137 6.67 11.39 13.27
C ILE A 137 7.85 11.13 14.19
N SER A 138 8.33 12.18 14.83
CA SER A 138 9.34 12.12 15.88
C SER A 138 8.72 12.58 17.20
N TRP A 139 9.08 11.91 18.29
CA TRP A 139 8.62 12.29 19.63
C TRP A 139 9.77 12.26 20.64
N ARG A 140 9.57 12.99 21.73
CA ARG A 140 10.42 12.97 22.92
C ARG A 140 9.53 12.84 24.14
N MET A 141 10.08 12.25 25.19
CA MET A 141 9.49 12.28 26.51
C MET A 141 10.12 13.40 27.33
N THR A 142 9.35 13.97 28.25
CA THR A 142 9.79 15.05 29.15
C THR A 142 9.36 14.78 30.58
N ASN A 143 10.20 15.15 31.55
CA ASN A 143 9.91 15.08 32.97
C ASN A 143 10.65 16.19 33.73
N PRO A 144 10.04 16.80 34.76
CA PRO A 144 10.69 17.84 35.56
C PRO A 144 12.04 17.43 36.17
N ARG A 145 12.28 16.12 36.41
CA ARG A 145 13.49 15.62 37.07
C ARG A 145 14.71 15.47 36.15
N TRP A 146 14.48 15.25 34.85
CA TRP A 146 15.56 14.93 33.90
C TRP A 146 15.46 15.68 32.57
N GLY A 147 14.50 16.59 32.43
CA GLY A 147 14.34 17.40 31.23
C GLY A 147 13.72 16.61 30.07
N SER A 148 14.48 16.42 28.99
CA SER A 148 14.01 15.78 27.75
C SER A 148 14.80 14.51 27.42
N SER A 149 14.12 13.49 26.89
CA SER A 149 14.76 12.29 26.37
C SER A 149 15.41 12.54 25.02
N ASN A 150 16.18 11.55 24.56
CA ASN A 150 16.50 11.38 23.14
C ASN A 150 15.22 11.28 22.30
N SER A 151 15.31 11.65 21.03
CA SER A 151 14.19 11.55 20.10
C SER A 151 14.07 10.13 19.56
N ALA A 152 12.85 9.60 19.55
CA ALA A 152 12.48 8.47 18.70
C ALA A 152 11.78 9.01 17.44
N GLU A 153 11.85 8.27 16.34
CA GLU A 153 11.08 8.55 15.14
C GLU A 153 10.63 7.27 14.42
N VAL A 154 9.47 7.34 13.78
CA VAL A 154 8.95 6.31 12.88
C VAL A 154 8.54 6.99 11.58
N SER A 155 8.92 6.37 10.46
CA SER A 155 8.50 6.78 9.12
C SER A 155 7.37 5.89 8.63
N THR A 156 6.41 6.43 7.89
CA THR A 156 5.47 5.64 7.07
C THR A 156 6.21 4.89 5.97
N SER A 157 5.55 3.90 5.37
CA SER A 157 5.88 3.45 4.01
C SER A 157 5.82 4.62 3.02
N ASP A 158 6.45 4.45 1.85
CA ASP A 158 6.29 5.41 0.77
C ASP A 158 4.82 5.40 0.31
N VAL A 159 4.19 6.57 0.29
CA VAL A 159 2.88 6.81 -0.32
C VAL A 159 3.13 7.44 -1.68
N ARG A 160 2.71 6.78 -2.77
CA ARG A 160 2.79 7.34 -4.12
C ARG A 160 1.54 8.16 -4.39
N CYS A 161 1.72 9.42 -4.75
CA CYS A 161 0.67 10.24 -5.34
C CYS A 161 0.92 10.44 -6.83
N ASP A 162 -0.14 10.41 -7.64
CA ASP A 162 -0.04 10.55 -9.08
C ASP A 162 -1.27 11.22 -9.72
N THR A 163 -1.11 11.70 -10.95
CA THR A 163 -2.18 12.07 -11.90
C THR A 163 -2.11 11.21 -13.17
N ALA A 164 -1.64 9.96 -13.01
CA ALA A 164 -1.25 9.08 -14.12
C ALA A 164 -2.28 7.97 -14.40
N LEU A 165 -3.37 7.90 -13.63
CA LEU A 165 -4.42 6.90 -13.84
C LEU A 165 -5.04 7.04 -15.24
N PRO A 166 -4.96 5.99 -16.10
CA PRO A 166 -5.60 6.02 -17.41
C PRO A 166 -7.10 6.33 -17.31
N GLY A 167 -7.61 7.15 -18.21
CA GLY A 167 -9.01 7.59 -18.20
C GLY A 167 -9.38 8.63 -17.12
N ARG A 168 -8.50 8.92 -16.15
CA ARG A 168 -8.75 9.90 -15.06
C ARG A 168 -7.58 10.87 -14.87
N THR A 169 -7.22 11.53 -15.95
CA THR A 169 -5.92 12.18 -16.17
C THR A 169 -5.64 13.45 -15.33
N ARG A 170 -6.62 13.95 -14.58
CA ARG A 170 -6.48 15.08 -13.64
C ARG A 170 -6.91 14.74 -12.21
N GLN A 171 -7.46 13.55 -11.98
CA GLN A 171 -7.80 13.13 -10.62
C GLN A 171 -6.51 12.67 -9.94
N VAL A 172 -6.02 13.47 -8.99
CA VAL A 172 -4.92 13.08 -8.10
C VAL A 172 -5.37 11.96 -7.18
N GLY A 173 -4.48 11.02 -6.89
CA GLY A 173 -4.72 9.99 -5.87
C GLY A 173 -3.42 9.52 -5.27
N CYS A 174 -3.47 9.14 -4.00
CA CYS A 174 -2.36 8.66 -3.20
C CYS A 174 -2.62 7.22 -2.75
N VAL A 175 -1.70 6.30 -3.04
CA VAL A 175 -1.79 4.87 -2.69
C VAL A 175 -0.45 4.35 -2.17
N ASN A 176 -0.49 3.24 -1.44
CA ASN A 176 0.70 2.49 -1.04
C ASN A 176 1.16 1.58 -2.19
N PRO A 177 2.25 1.88 -2.90
CA PRO A 177 2.78 1.06 -3.98
C PRO A 177 3.41 -0.25 -3.47
N GLY A 178 3.72 -0.35 -2.17
CA GLY A 178 4.22 -1.57 -1.55
C GLY A 178 3.17 -2.69 -1.43
N TYR A 179 1.88 -2.34 -1.48
CA TYR A 179 0.81 -3.33 -1.56
C TYR A 179 0.65 -3.82 -3.00
N ILE A 180 0.78 -5.13 -3.20
CA ILE A 180 0.56 -5.81 -4.49
C ILE A 180 -0.93 -6.21 -4.58
N PRO A 181 -1.75 -5.54 -5.41
CA PRO A 181 -3.15 -5.89 -5.52
C PRO A 181 -3.33 -7.19 -6.30
N GLU A 182 -4.43 -7.89 -6.04
CA GLU A 182 -4.76 -9.13 -6.75
C GLU A 182 -6.11 -9.03 -7.47
N MET A 183 -6.10 -9.33 -8.76
CA MET A 183 -7.33 -9.50 -9.53
C MET A 183 -7.89 -10.89 -9.25
N VAL A 184 -9.16 -10.99 -8.87
CA VAL A 184 -9.77 -12.28 -8.53
C VAL A 184 -10.78 -12.67 -9.61
N TYR A 185 -10.62 -13.88 -10.13
CA TYR A 185 -11.60 -14.56 -10.96
C TYR A 185 -11.94 -15.92 -10.34
N SER A 186 -13.08 -16.52 -10.71
CA SER A 186 -13.50 -17.82 -10.18
C SER A 186 -13.93 -18.77 -11.31
N LYS A 187 -13.55 -20.04 -11.23
CA LYS A 187 -14.01 -21.10 -12.15
C LYS A 187 -15.50 -21.41 -12.01
N THR A 188 -16.11 -21.02 -10.90
CA THR A 188 -17.55 -21.10 -10.62
C THR A 188 -18.25 -19.73 -10.65
N GLY A 189 -17.52 -18.68 -11.07
CA GLY A 189 -17.99 -17.31 -11.10
C GLY A 189 -18.71 -16.91 -12.39
N PRO A 190 -18.84 -15.59 -12.66
CA PRO A 190 -19.58 -15.07 -13.81
C PRO A 190 -18.85 -15.18 -15.17
N TYR A 191 -17.58 -15.60 -15.18
CA TYR A 191 -16.76 -15.77 -16.39
C TYR A 191 -15.84 -17.01 -16.28
N PRO A 192 -16.42 -18.22 -16.17
CA PRO A 192 -15.69 -19.46 -15.90
C PRO A 192 -14.69 -19.84 -17.01
N GLU A 193 -14.99 -19.63 -18.30
CA GLU A 193 -14.07 -19.95 -19.41
C GLU A 193 -12.80 -19.08 -19.37
N LEU A 194 -12.95 -17.79 -19.02
CA LEU A 194 -11.82 -16.88 -18.79
C LEU A 194 -10.97 -17.37 -17.62
N ALA A 195 -11.59 -17.69 -16.49
CA ALA A 195 -10.89 -18.19 -15.30
C ALA A 195 -10.14 -19.50 -15.59
N GLN A 196 -10.75 -20.41 -16.34
CA GLN A 196 -10.13 -21.66 -16.77
C GLN A 196 -8.94 -21.42 -17.71
N HIS A 197 -9.05 -20.49 -18.66
CA HIS A 197 -7.92 -20.16 -19.55
C HIS A 197 -6.75 -19.55 -18.77
N ILE A 198 -7.00 -18.63 -17.84
CA ILE A 198 -5.95 -18.04 -17.01
C ILE A 198 -5.31 -19.09 -16.11
N ALA A 199 -6.11 -19.98 -15.49
CA ALA A 199 -5.57 -21.07 -14.69
C ALA A 199 -4.65 -21.97 -15.52
N TYR A 200 -5.10 -22.41 -16.70
CA TYR A 200 -4.27 -23.19 -17.62
C TYR A 200 -2.97 -22.46 -18.00
N ALA A 201 -3.05 -21.16 -18.28
CA ALA A 201 -1.88 -20.34 -18.60
C ALA A 201 -0.88 -20.25 -17.43
N GLN A 202 -1.37 -20.10 -16.20
CA GLN A 202 -0.54 -20.03 -15.00
C GLN A 202 0.03 -21.39 -14.59
N ASP A 203 -0.77 -22.45 -14.68
CA ASP A 203 -0.46 -23.77 -14.11
C ASP A 203 0.29 -24.65 -15.11
N GLU A 204 -0.23 -24.80 -16.34
CA GLU A 204 0.33 -25.71 -17.34
C GLU A 204 1.44 -25.06 -18.16
N LYS A 205 1.32 -23.75 -18.43
CA LYS A 205 2.33 -23.00 -19.18
C LYS A 205 3.32 -22.25 -18.31
N ASN A 206 3.15 -22.29 -16.98
CA ASN A 206 4.01 -21.60 -16.02
C ASN A 206 4.19 -20.10 -16.37
N LEU A 207 3.12 -19.43 -16.81
CA LEU A 207 3.15 -18.00 -17.13
C LEU A 207 3.05 -17.16 -15.83
N PRO A 208 3.63 -15.94 -15.81
CA PRO A 208 3.67 -15.12 -14.60
C PRO A 208 2.27 -14.64 -14.16
N GLY A 209 2.18 -14.13 -12.94
CA GLY A 209 1.00 -13.47 -12.41
C GLY A 209 0.16 -14.29 -11.46
N LYS A 210 0.60 -15.49 -11.08
CA LYS A 210 -0.15 -16.39 -10.20
C LYS A 210 -0.14 -15.90 -8.74
N HIS A 211 -1.27 -16.00 -8.05
CA HIS A 211 -1.40 -15.78 -6.60
C HIS A 211 -0.31 -16.50 -5.79
N ARG A 212 0.17 -15.87 -4.70
CA ARG A 212 1.25 -16.37 -3.83
C ARG A 212 2.59 -16.63 -4.54
N THR A 213 2.85 -15.90 -5.63
CA THR A 213 4.16 -15.92 -6.29
C THR A 213 4.81 -14.55 -6.32
N THR A 214 6.09 -14.51 -6.65
CA THR A 214 6.86 -13.26 -6.86
C THR A 214 7.03 -12.92 -8.35
N ARG A 215 6.46 -13.72 -9.26
CA ARG A 215 6.45 -13.47 -10.70
C ARG A 215 5.24 -12.60 -11.06
N TYR A 216 5.35 -11.29 -10.83
CA TYR A 216 4.23 -10.36 -10.99
C TYR A 216 3.85 -10.08 -12.45
N LEU A 217 2.57 -9.78 -12.67
CA LEU A 217 2.19 -8.98 -13.84
C LEU A 217 2.50 -7.51 -13.57
N THR A 218 2.87 -6.79 -14.61
CA THR A 218 3.22 -5.39 -14.56
C THR A 218 2.40 -4.63 -15.58
N ARG A 219 1.66 -3.60 -15.14
CA ARG A 219 0.73 -2.83 -15.98
C ARG A 219 1.48 -2.09 -17.11
N LEU A 220 0.94 -2.20 -18.33
CA LEU A 220 1.38 -1.51 -19.54
C LEU A 220 0.24 -0.62 -20.07
N THR A 221 0.40 0.70 -20.04
CA THR A 221 -0.64 1.69 -20.39
C THR A 221 -0.54 2.25 -21.80
N ASP A 222 0.60 2.05 -22.48
CA ASP A 222 0.82 2.42 -23.88
C ASP A 222 -0.10 1.61 -24.82
N GLY A 223 -1.02 2.29 -25.51
CA GLY A 223 -2.01 1.67 -26.38
C GLY A 223 -1.39 0.93 -27.57
N THR A 224 -0.37 1.50 -28.20
CA THR A 224 0.33 0.87 -29.34
C THR A 224 0.99 -0.44 -28.93
N LYS A 225 1.58 -0.50 -27.73
CA LYS A 225 2.15 -1.75 -27.20
C LYS A 225 1.08 -2.78 -26.84
N GLN A 226 -0.04 -2.34 -26.28
CA GLN A 226 -1.19 -3.22 -26.05
C GLN A 226 -1.72 -3.81 -27.36
N ASP A 227 -1.86 -3.00 -28.41
CA ASP A 227 -2.33 -3.48 -29.71
C ASP A 227 -1.35 -4.50 -30.32
N ARG A 228 -0.04 -4.29 -30.17
CA ARG A 228 0.96 -5.29 -30.57
C ARG A 228 0.83 -6.60 -29.79
N ASN A 229 0.56 -6.54 -28.49
CA ASN A 229 0.29 -7.73 -27.69
C ASN A 229 -0.96 -8.47 -28.21
N ARG A 230 -2.08 -7.74 -28.43
CA ARG A 230 -3.34 -8.30 -28.96
C ARG A 230 -3.14 -8.94 -30.33
N ASN A 231 -2.50 -8.24 -31.25
CA ASN A 231 -2.29 -8.71 -32.61
C ASN A 231 -1.40 -9.96 -32.66
N LYS A 232 -0.44 -10.09 -31.74
CA LYS A 232 0.41 -11.29 -31.65
C LYS A 232 -0.31 -12.48 -31.04
N ALA A 233 -1.08 -12.29 -29.97
CA ALA A 233 -1.81 -13.39 -29.33
C ALA A 233 -3.04 -13.82 -30.16
N CYS A 234 -3.81 -12.82 -30.60
CA CYS A 234 -5.13 -12.95 -31.19
C CYS A 234 -5.24 -12.22 -32.55
N PRO A 235 -4.43 -12.56 -33.57
CA PRO A 235 -4.51 -11.93 -34.88
C PRO A 235 -5.89 -12.12 -35.53
N THR A 236 -6.24 -11.25 -36.47
CA THR A 236 -7.52 -11.30 -37.21
C THR A 236 -7.66 -12.59 -38.01
N SER A 237 -6.56 -13.19 -38.45
CA SER A 237 -6.53 -14.46 -39.20
C SER A 237 -7.01 -15.69 -38.41
N ARG A 238 -7.10 -15.63 -37.07
CA ARG A 238 -7.65 -16.76 -36.29
C ARG A 238 -9.17 -16.87 -36.51
N PRO A 239 -9.69 -18.08 -36.84
CA PRO A 239 -11.14 -18.30 -36.90
C PRO A 239 -11.79 -17.96 -35.56
N ARG A 240 -12.87 -17.18 -35.59
CA ARG A 240 -13.67 -16.82 -34.43
C ARG A 240 -15.08 -17.40 -34.63
N PRO A 241 -15.35 -18.60 -34.09
CA PRO A 241 -16.70 -19.18 -34.15
C PRO A 241 -17.74 -18.23 -33.56
N THR A 242 -18.98 -18.32 -34.02
CA THR A 242 -20.09 -17.52 -33.51
C THR A 242 -20.20 -17.62 -31.98
N GLY A 243 -20.28 -16.47 -31.31
CA GLY A 243 -20.34 -16.38 -29.85
C GLY A 243 -19.02 -16.59 -29.11
N LYS A 244 -17.90 -16.78 -29.84
CA LYS A 244 -16.56 -16.91 -29.26
C LYS A 244 -15.67 -15.72 -29.63
N SER A 245 -14.80 -15.35 -28.70
CA SER A 245 -13.77 -14.34 -28.88
C SER A 245 -12.42 -14.87 -28.41
N CYS A 246 -11.34 -14.34 -28.97
CA CYS A 246 -9.99 -14.73 -28.57
C CYS A 246 -9.60 -14.01 -27.28
N ASP A 247 -9.29 -14.79 -26.25
CA ASP A 247 -8.72 -14.34 -24.99
C ASP A 247 -7.22 -14.64 -24.95
N GLU A 248 -6.48 -13.88 -24.15
CA GLU A 248 -5.02 -13.89 -24.09
C GLU A 248 -4.50 -13.76 -22.65
N TYR A 249 -3.43 -14.49 -22.35
CA TYR A 249 -2.71 -14.37 -21.09
C TYR A 249 -1.20 -14.53 -21.30
N PRO A 250 -0.33 -13.68 -20.72
CA PRO A 250 -0.66 -12.48 -19.94
C PRO A 250 -1.43 -11.43 -20.77
N PHE A 251 -2.29 -10.66 -20.10
CA PHE A 251 -3.18 -9.71 -20.78
C PHE A 251 -2.39 -8.71 -21.64
N ALA A 252 -2.93 -8.22 -22.77
CA ALA A 252 -2.26 -7.18 -23.56
C ALA A 252 -1.91 -5.93 -22.76
N SER A 253 -2.67 -5.67 -21.70
CA SER A 253 -2.51 -4.58 -20.74
C SER A 253 -1.32 -4.76 -19.79
N THR A 254 -0.41 -5.71 -20.06
CA THR A 254 0.79 -6.01 -19.28
C THR A 254 2.07 -6.00 -20.10
N TRP A 255 3.20 -5.72 -19.43
CA TRP A 255 4.53 -5.86 -20.02
C TRP A 255 4.90 -7.32 -20.31
N GLN A 256 4.26 -8.28 -19.65
CA GLN A 256 4.44 -9.71 -19.90
C GLN A 256 3.57 -10.23 -21.07
N GLY A 257 2.79 -9.36 -21.73
CA GLY A 257 1.94 -9.73 -22.86
C GLY A 257 2.72 -10.26 -24.07
N ALA A 258 2.02 -10.86 -25.02
CA ALA A 258 2.61 -11.69 -26.07
C ALA A 258 3.77 -11.07 -26.88
N ALA A 259 3.75 -9.76 -27.15
CA ALA A 259 4.76 -9.05 -27.92
C ALA A 259 5.81 -8.34 -27.05
N THR A 260 5.46 -7.90 -25.85
CA THR A 260 6.37 -7.19 -24.94
C THR A 260 7.11 -8.10 -23.97
N GLY A 261 6.53 -9.28 -23.66
CA GLY A 261 7.05 -10.26 -22.72
C GLY A 261 8.00 -11.27 -23.34
N ARG A 262 8.75 -11.97 -22.48
CA ARG A 262 9.71 -13.02 -22.87
C ARG A 262 9.27 -14.44 -22.48
N ASP A 263 8.30 -14.56 -21.57
CA ASP A 263 7.87 -15.84 -20.97
C ASP A 263 6.88 -16.63 -21.85
N GLY A 264 6.63 -16.19 -23.08
CA GLY A 264 5.58 -16.74 -23.94
C GLY A 264 4.20 -16.21 -23.61
N PHE A 265 3.16 -16.82 -24.18
CA PHE A 265 1.76 -16.46 -23.97
C PHE A 265 0.83 -17.64 -24.22
N SER A 266 -0.39 -17.51 -23.74
CA SER A 266 -1.52 -18.39 -24.02
C SER A 266 -2.63 -17.59 -24.68
N TRP A 267 -3.34 -18.24 -25.58
CA TRP A 267 -4.57 -17.71 -26.16
C TRP A 267 -5.60 -18.84 -26.23
N ARG A 268 -6.88 -18.48 -26.16
CA ARG A 268 -8.00 -19.43 -26.28
C ARG A 268 -9.24 -18.73 -26.82
N MET A 269 -10.02 -19.42 -27.65
CA MET A 269 -11.37 -18.97 -27.97
C MET A 269 -12.28 -19.28 -26.78
N ILE A 270 -12.87 -18.25 -26.19
CA ILE A 270 -13.81 -18.35 -25.07
C ILE A 270 -15.09 -17.60 -25.38
N ASP A 271 -16.14 -17.86 -24.61
CA ASP A 271 -17.40 -17.12 -24.69
C ASP A 271 -17.18 -15.59 -24.73
N GLU A 272 -17.72 -14.94 -25.76
CA GLU A 272 -17.54 -13.51 -25.99
C GLU A 272 -18.08 -12.65 -24.86
N GLY A 273 -19.24 -13.04 -24.30
CA GLY A 273 -19.85 -12.35 -23.18
C GLY A 273 -18.97 -12.39 -21.93
N GLN A 274 -18.41 -13.56 -21.61
CA GLN A 274 -17.49 -13.74 -20.50
C GLN A 274 -16.19 -12.96 -20.70
N ASN A 275 -15.59 -13.02 -21.90
CA ASN A 275 -14.34 -12.31 -22.20
C ASN A 275 -14.51 -10.79 -22.03
N ARG A 276 -15.56 -10.22 -22.63
CA ARG A 276 -15.86 -8.79 -22.54
C ARG A 276 -16.12 -8.34 -21.10
N LYS A 277 -16.94 -9.07 -20.34
CA LYS A 277 -17.25 -8.73 -18.94
C LYS A 277 -16.02 -8.89 -18.03
N GLY A 278 -15.20 -9.91 -18.27
CA GLY A 278 -13.92 -10.09 -17.58
C GLY A 278 -12.95 -8.94 -17.82
N GLY A 279 -12.78 -8.52 -19.08
CA GLY A 279 -11.99 -7.33 -19.42
C GLY A 279 -12.49 -6.06 -18.72
N ASN A 280 -13.81 -5.87 -18.63
CA ASN A 280 -14.40 -4.75 -17.88
C ASN A 280 -14.08 -4.84 -16.39
N ALA A 281 -14.16 -6.03 -15.79
CA ALA A 281 -13.80 -6.26 -14.39
C ALA A 281 -12.30 -5.96 -14.14
N LEU A 282 -11.41 -6.36 -15.05
CA LEU A 282 -9.98 -6.04 -14.98
C LEU A 282 -9.73 -4.52 -15.03
N ASN A 283 -10.43 -3.80 -15.91
CA ASN A 283 -10.32 -2.34 -15.97
C ASN A 283 -10.84 -1.66 -14.69
N GLY A 284 -11.94 -2.19 -14.12
CA GLY A 284 -12.45 -1.80 -12.82
C GLY A 284 -11.42 -2.01 -11.72
N PHE A 285 -10.74 -3.16 -11.71
CA PHE A 285 -9.65 -3.47 -10.78
C PHE A 285 -8.47 -2.49 -10.89
N PHE A 286 -8.04 -2.16 -12.12
CA PHE A 286 -6.99 -1.15 -12.33
C PHE A 286 -7.40 0.21 -11.79
N THR A 287 -8.64 0.63 -12.06
CA THR A 287 -9.16 1.93 -11.61
C THR A 287 -9.29 1.98 -10.09
N TYR A 288 -9.91 0.95 -9.50
CA TYR A 288 -10.13 0.82 -8.07
C TYR A 288 -8.79 0.90 -7.34
N ASN A 289 -7.83 0.04 -7.69
CA ASN A 289 -6.53 0.00 -7.02
C ASN A 289 -5.56 1.08 -7.49
N ARG A 290 -5.97 1.96 -8.41
CA ARG A 290 -5.11 2.98 -9.02
C ARG A 290 -3.78 2.37 -9.53
N ILE A 291 -3.89 1.32 -10.33
CA ILE A 291 -2.76 0.61 -10.94
C ILE A 291 -2.39 1.37 -12.22
N ILE A 292 -1.20 1.98 -12.21
CA ILE A 292 -0.68 2.78 -13.33
C ILE A 292 0.49 2.05 -14.01
N GLU A 293 1.10 2.69 -15.01
CA GLU A 293 2.30 2.18 -15.69
C GLU A 293 3.33 1.59 -14.70
N ALA A 294 3.84 0.41 -15.03
CA ALA A 294 4.82 -0.33 -14.24
C ALA A 294 4.36 -0.84 -12.86
N ASP A 295 3.10 -0.63 -12.46
CA ASP A 295 2.59 -1.22 -11.21
C ASP A 295 2.46 -2.73 -11.31
N ARG A 296 2.91 -3.40 -10.23
CA ARG A 296 2.83 -4.84 -10.07
C ARG A 296 1.48 -5.27 -9.52
N TYR A 297 0.97 -6.39 -10.01
CA TYR A 297 -0.22 -7.06 -9.50
C TYR A 297 -0.17 -8.56 -9.79
N LEU A 298 -1.04 -9.32 -9.12
CA LEU A 298 -1.27 -10.75 -9.37
C LEU A 298 -2.71 -11.01 -9.81
N VAL A 299 -2.96 -12.23 -10.27
CA VAL A 299 -4.27 -12.75 -10.61
C VAL A 299 -4.47 -14.05 -9.83
N TRP A 300 -5.54 -14.10 -9.04
CA TRP A 300 -5.96 -15.28 -8.31
C TRP A 300 -7.18 -15.90 -8.99
N ILE A 301 -7.02 -17.16 -9.40
CA ILE A 301 -8.15 -17.99 -9.81
C ILE A 301 -8.62 -18.78 -8.61
N LYS A 302 -9.83 -18.46 -8.13
CA LYS A 302 -10.53 -19.28 -7.14
C LYS A 302 -11.05 -20.56 -7.81
N PRO A 303 -10.88 -21.72 -7.15
CA PRO A 303 -11.41 -22.98 -7.65
C PRO A 303 -12.94 -22.96 -7.77
#